data_AF-A0A0C2C1F3-F1
#
_entry.id   AF-A0A0C2C1F3-F1
#
_cell.length_a   1.000
_cell.length_b   1.000
_cell.length_c   1.000
_cell.angle_alpha   90.00
_cell.angle_beta   90.00
_cell.angle_gamma   90.00
#
_symmetry.space_group_name_H-M   'P 1'
#
loop_
_entity.id
_entity.type
_entity.pdbx_description
1 polymer ?
#
loop_
_entity_poly.entity_id
_entity_poly.type
_entity_poly.pdbx_seq_one_letter_code
_entity_poly.pdbx_strand_id
1 'polypeptide(L)'
;LHRAANLYFIFIVVLNMIIGAFGKYISLLPISFVLGVTAIKDAFEDYRRYKSDQKINHSTCRVWDSSQGRYRKLEWKHILVGDFVHLSHDEIIPADMLL
;
A
#
# COMPACT_ATOMS: atom_id res chain seq x y z
N LEU A 1 -4.84 -2.88 12.52
CA LEU A 1 -4.46 -3.96 13.47
C LEU A 1 -3.44 -4.97 12.92
N HIS A 2 -3.42 -5.26 11.61
CA HIS A 2 -2.47 -6.21 10.96
C HIS A 2 -0.96 -5.87 11.05
N ARG A 3 -0.57 -4.66 11.45
CA ARG A 3 0.85 -4.25 11.57
C ARG A 3 1.48 -4.53 12.95
N ALA A 4 0.69 -4.85 13.97
CA ALA A 4 1.18 -5.01 15.35
C ALA A 4 1.62 -6.45 15.72
N ALA A 5 1.15 -7.47 14.98
CA ALA A 5 1.51 -8.87 15.22
C ALA A 5 3.01 -9.14 15.03
N ASN A 6 3.68 -8.32 14.21
CA ASN A 6 5.12 -8.39 13.95
C ASN A 6 5.97 -8.06 15.19
N LEU A 7 5.47 -7.24 16.11
CA LEU A 7 6.22 -6.85 17.31
C LEU A 7 6.17 -7.94 18.40
N TYR A 8 5.05 -8.66 18.46
CA TYR A 8 4.84 -9.77 19.41
C TYR A 8 5.79 -10.95 19.12
N PHE A 9 6.02 -11.27 17.84
CA PHE A 9 6.95 -12.32 17.45
C PHE A 9 8.42 -11.99 17.74
N ILE A 10 8.81 -10.72 17.58
CA ILE A 10 10.16 -10.24 17.92
C ILE A 10 10.39 -10.34 19.44
N PHE A 11 9.37 -10.02 20.26
CA PHE A 11 9.45 -10.11 21.72
C PHE A 11 9.60 -11.56 22.22
N ILE A 12 8.93 -12.53 21.58
CA ILE A 12 9.08 -13.95 21.89
C ILE A 12 10.48 -14.47 21.53
N VAL A 13 11.06 -14.04 20.40
CA VAL A 13 12.42 -14.43 19.98
C VAL A 13 13.48 -13.93 20.99
N VAL A 14 13.35 -12.70 21.47
CA VAL A 14 14.25 -12.13 22.49
C VAL A 14 14.10 -12.85 23.84
N LEU A 15 12.88 -13.13 24.30
CA LEU A 15 12.65 -13.91 25.53
C LEU A 15 13.17 -15.36 25.44
N ASN A 16 13.05 -15.99 24.27
CA ASN A 16 13.52 -17.36 24.04
C ASN A 16 15.05 -17.47 24.11
N MET A 17 15.76 -16.43 23.66
CA MET A 17 17.22 -16.32 23.69
C MET A 17 17.80 -16.30 25.12
N ILE A 18 17.02 -15.85 26.12
CA ILE A 18 17.47 -15.73 27.53
C ILE A 18 17.27 -17.04 28.33
N ILE A 19 16.28 -17.87 28.00
CA ILE A 19 15.76 -18.93 28.91
C ILE A 19 16.38 -20.33 28.68
N GLY A 20 17.10 -20.59 27.58
CA GLY A 20 18.10 -21.67 27.49
C GLY A 20 17.71 -23.14 27.80
N ALA A 21 16.43 -23.54 27.82
CA ALA A 21 16.01 -24.87 28.28
C ALA A 21 15.47 -25.80 27.15
N PHE A 22 16.22 -26.87 26.85
CA PHE A 22 15.92 -28.13 26.15
C PHE A 22 15.24 -28.13 24.76
N GLY A 23 15.92 -28.67 23.74
CA GLY A 23 15.34 -29.19 22.48
C GLY A 23 14.51 -28.23 21.59
N LYS A 24 14.50 -26.93 21.89
CA LYS A 24 13.63 -25.90 21.30
C LYS A 24 13.81 -25.62 19.80
N TYR A 25 14.98 -25.94 19.24
CA TYR A 25 15.35 -25.50 17.88
C TYR A 25 14.57 -26.22 16.75
N ILE A 26 14.28 -27.51 16.89
CA ILE A 26 13.72 -28.31 15.78
C ILE A 26 12.23 -28.02 15.59
N SER A 27 11.48 -27.82 16.66
CA SER A 27 10.04 -27.53 16.61
C SER A 27 9.70 -26.12 16.08
N LEU A 28 10.66 -25.18 16.12
CA LEU A 28 10.50 -23.81 15.62
C LEU A 28 10.75 -23.68 14.10
N LEU A 29 11.43 -24.66 13.50
CA LEU A 29 11.83 -24.65 12.09
C LEU A 29 10.64 -24.65 11.10
N PRO A 30 9.60 -25.51 11.24
CA PRO A 30 8.47 -25.49 10.30
C PRO A 30 7.66 -24.19 10.41
N ILE A 31 7.55 -23.63 11.62
CA ILE A 31 6.83 -22.38 11.87
C ILE A 31 7.59 -21.19 11.26
N SER A 32 8.92 -21.15 11.42
CA SER A 32 9.75 -20.09 10.83
C SER A 32 9.76 -20.14 9.30
N PHE A 33 9.76 -21.34 8.69
CA PHE A 33 9.68 -21.51 7.25
C PHE A 33 8.37 -20.95 6.68
N VAL A 34 7.22 -21.34 7.25
CA VAL A 34 5.90 -20.85 6.82
C VAL A 34 5.83 -19.33 6.95
N LEU A 35 6.27 -18.78 8.09
CA LEU A 35 6.27 -17.33 8.32
C LEU A 35 7.21 -16.59 7.35
N GLY A 36 8.38 -17.15 7.04
CA GLY A 36 9.32 -16.58 6.08
C GLY A 36 8.75 -16.51 4.67
N VAL A 37 8.14 -17.60 4.19
CA VAL A 37 7.49 -17.64 2.87
C VAL A 37 6.32 -16.65 2.81
N THR A 38 5.49 -16.59 3.85
CA THR A 38 4.39 -15.62 3.92
C THR A 38 4.91 -14.18 3.91
N ALA A 39 5.94 -13.87 4.69
CA ALA A 39 6.53 -12.52 4.73
C ALA A 39 7.11 -12.09 3.37
N ILE A 40 7.79 -12.99 2.66
CA ILE A 40 8.33 -12.71 1.32
C ILE A 40 7.19 -12.47 0.33
N LYS A 41 6.15 -13.30 0.36
CA LYS A 41 4.98 -13.16 -0.51
C LYS A 41 4.28 -11.81 -0.27
N ASP A 42 4.02 -11.48 1.00
CA ASP A 42 3.35 -10.24 1.38
C ASP A 42 4.20 -9.02 1.00
N ALA A 43 5.51 -9.06 1.20
CA ALA A 43 6.41 -8.00 0.79
C ALA A 43 6.41 -7.78 -0.74
N PHE A 44 6.36 -8.87 -1.52
CA PHE A 44 6.27 -8.79 -2.97
C PHE A 44 4.92 -8.23 -3.44
N GLU A 45 3.83 -8.64 -2.79
CA GLU A 45 2.49 -8.13 -3.07
C GLU A 45 2.37 -6.64 -2.74
N ASP A 46 2.85 -6.23 -1.56
CA ASP A 46 2.89 -4.83 -1.15
C ASP A 46 3.75 -3.98 -2.10
N TYR A 47 4.90 -4.50 -2.54
CA TYR A 47 5.73 -3.79 -3.52
C TYR A 47 5.03 -3.62 -4.87
N ARG A 48 4.36 -4.66 -5.36
CA ARG A 48 3.57 -4.58 -6.59
C ARG A 48 2.42 -3.60 -6.46
N ARG A 49 1.72 -3.62 -5.32
CA ARG A 49 0.64 -2.71 -5.01
C ARG A 49 1.13 -1.27 -4.97
N TYR A 50 2.24 -1.01 -4.28
CA TYR A 50 2.88 0.30 -4.27
C TYR A 50 3.22 0.81 -5.68
N LYS A 51 3.79 -0.04 -6.54
CA LYS A 51 4.08 0.32 -7.93
C LYS A 51 2.81 0.62 -8.74
N SER A 52 1.77 -0.17 -8.52
CA SER A 52 0.45 0.04 -9.15
C SER A 52 -0.16 1.37 -8.74
N ASP A 53 -0.18 1.64 -7.43
CA ASP A 53 -0.72 2.87 -6.85
C ASP A 53 0.08 4.08 -7.34
N GLN A 54 1.40 4.00 -7.42
CA GLN A 54 2.23 5.06 -8.01
C GLN A 54 1.89 5.34 -9.47
N LYS A 55 1.60 4.31 -10.28
CA LYS A 55 1.21 4.51 -11.68
C LYS A 55 -0.12 5.25 -11.79
N ILE A 56 -1.10 4.84 -10.99
CA ILE A 56 -2.43 5.45 -10.98
C ILE A 56 -2.35 6.90 -10.46
N ASN A 57 -1.57 7.15 -9.42
CA ASN A 57 -1.41 8.48 -8.82
C ASN A 57 -0.71 9.50 -9.75
N HIS A 58 0.10 9.04 -10.70
CA HIS A 58 0.71 9.88 -11.74
C HIS A 58 -0.14 9.99 -13.02
N SER A 59 -1.29 9.32 -13.09
CA SER A 59 -2.28 9.60 -14.14
C SER A 59 -2.74 11.04 -14.03
N THR A 60 -3.13 11.62 -15.15
CA THR A 60 -3.50 13.03 -15.25
C THR A 60 -4.91 13.22 -15.75
N CYS A 61 -5.63 14.20 -15.22
CA CYS A 61 -6.94 14.63 -15.69
C CYS A 61 -6.93 16.14 -15.98
N ARG A 62 -8.01 16.65 -16.58
CA ARG A 62 -8.19 18.09 -16.82
C ARG A 62 -9.08 18.66 -15.73
N VAL A 63 -8.57 19.60 -14.94
CA VAL A 63 -9.31 20.27 -13.87
C VAL A 63 -9.51 21.74 -14.24
N TRP A 64 -10.70 22.28 -13.97
CA TRP A 64 -11.03 23.68 -14.18
C TRP A 64 -10.25 24.58 -13.22
N ASP A 65 -9.53 25.56 -13.75
CA ASP A 65 -8.84 26.58 -12.96
C ASP A 65 -9.62 27.90 -13.04
N SER A 66 -10.32 28.24 -11.95
CA SER A 66 -11.10 29.49 -11.87
C SER A 66 -10.24 30.75 -11.92
N SER A 67 -8.95 30.67 -11.57
CA SER A 67 -8.05 31.84 -11.58
C SER A 67 -7.59 32.19 -12.99
N GLN A 68 -7.47 31.18 -13.86
CA GLN A 68 -6.97 31.30 -15.24
C GLN A 68 -8.08 31.17 -16.28
N GLY A 69 -9.31 30.83 -15.87
CA GLY A 69 -10.46 30.64 -16.75
C GLY A 69 -10.28 29.51 -17.77
N ARG A 70 -9.47 28.49 -17.46
CA ARG A 70 -9.11 27.40 -18.38
C ARG A 70 -8.95 26.07 -17.67
N TYR A 71 -9.09 24.98 -18.42
CA TYR A 71 -8.72 23.65 -17.93
C TYR A 71 -7.20 23.47 -17.92
N ARG A 72 -6.67 23.00 -16.80
CA ARG A 72 -5.26 22.63 -16.64
C ARG A 72 -5.12 21.13 -16.41
N LYS A 73 -4.02 20.55 -16.87
CA LYS A 73 -3.68 19.15 -16.63
C LYS A 73 -3.16 19.01 -15.21
N LEU A 74 -3.79 18.15 -14.40
CA LEU A 74 -3.43 17.89 -13.01
C LEU A 74 -3.28 16.39 -12.78
N GLU A 75 -2.27 15.99 -12.00
CA GLU A 75 -2.12 14.58 -11.57
C GLU A 75 -3.21 14.20 -10.57
N TRP A 76 -3.65 12.94 -10.62
CA TRP A 76 -4.74 12.43 -9.80
C TRP A 76 -4.49 12.60 -8.30
N LYS A 77 -3.24 12.47 -7.87
CA LYS A 77 -2.84 12.67 -6.46
C LYS A 77 -3.07 14.10 -5.93
N HIS A 78 -3.30 15.08 -6.81
CA HIS A 78 -3.51 16.48 -6.43
C HIS A 78 -4.96 16.96 -6.61
N ILE A 79 -5.88 16.09 -7.04
CA ILE A 79 -7.30 16.43 -7.18
C ILE A 79 -7.92 16.58 -5.79
N LEU A 80 -8.72 17.63 -5.59
CA LEU A 80 -9.44 17.89 -4.34
C LEU A 80 -10.95 17.80 -4.53
N VAL A 81 -11.69 17.59 -3.43
CA VAL A 81 -13.15 17.57 -3.46
C VAL A 81 -13.67 18.96 -3.82
N GLY A 82 -14.56 19.03 -4.81
CA GLY A 82 -15.10 20.28 -5.35
C GLY A 82 -14.40 20.78 -6.62
N ASP A 83 -13.34 20.10 -7.07
CA ASP A 83 -12.72 20.38 -8.36
C ASP A 83 -13.63 19.93 -9.52
N PHE A 84 -13.83 20.82 -10.50
CA PHE A 84 -14.54 20.47 -11.72
C PHE A 84 -13.58 19.78 -12.69
N VAL A 85 -13.82 18.49 -12.92
CA VAL A 85 -13.00 17.66 -13.82
C VAL A 85 -13.70 17.52 -15.17
N HIS A 86 -12.93 17.66 -16.25
CA HIS A 86 -13.38 17.35 -17.60
C HIS A 86 -12.84 15.97 -18.01
N LEU A 87 -13.76 15.08 -18.38
CA LEU A 87 -13.45 13.74 -18.89
C LEU A 87 -13.79 13.64 -20.37
N SER A 88 -12.86 13.09 -21.14
CA SER A 88 -13.05 12.74 -22.55
C SER A 88 -13.64 11.32 -22.68
N HIS A 89 -14.14 10.96 -23.86
CA HIS A 89 -14.54 9.59 -24.15
C HIS A 89 -13.35 8.62 -23.97
N ASP A 90 -13.60 7.42 -23.44
CA ASP A 90 -12.59 6.39 -23.11
C ASP A 90 -11.53 6.78 -22.06
N GLU A 91 -11.72 7.86 -21.30
CA GLU A 91 -10.86 8.17 -20.15
C GLU A 91 -11.33 7.46 -18.88
N ILE A 92 -10.35 7.00 -18.07
CA ILE A 92 -10.63 6.37 -16.78
C ILE A 92 -11.08 7.45 -15.79
N ILE A 93 -12.13 7.14 -15.04
CA ILE A 93 -12.68 8.02 -14.00
C ILE A 93 -11.68 8.13 -12.84
N PRO A 94 -11.23 9.35 -12.45
CA PRO A 94 -10.22 9.54 -11.40
C PRO A 94 -10.77 9.39 -9.97
N ALA A 95 -12.05 9.71 -9.77
CA ALA A 95 -12.70 9.74 -8.46
C ALA A 95 -14.22 9.59 -8.64
N ASP A 96 -14.94 9.34 -7.55
CA ASP A 96 -16.41 9.38 -7.57
C ASP A 96 -16.89 10.80 -7.90
N MET A 97 -17.74 10.95 -8.93
CA MET A 97 -18.21 12.24 -9.41
C MET A 97 -19.74 12.32 -9.42
N LEU A 98 -20.24 13.54 -9.27
CA LEU A 98 -21.63 13.88 -9.57
C LEU A 98 -21.65 14.50 -10.97
N LEU A 99 -22.58 14.04 -11.82
CA LEU A 99 -22.76 14.47 -13.21
C LEU A 99 -23.77 15.61 -13.32
#